data_AF-A0A2W6DQ19-F1
#
_entry.id   AF-A0A2W6DQ19-F1
#
_cell.length_a   1.000
_cell.length_b   1.000
_cell.length_c   1.000
_cell.angle_alpha   90.00
_cell.angle_beta   90.00
_cell.angle_gamma   90.00
#
_symmetry.space_group_name_H-M   'P 1'
#
loop_
_entity.id
_entity.type
_entity.pdbx_description
1 polymer ?
#
loop_
_entity_poly.entity_id
_entity_poly.type
_entity_poly.pdbx_seq_one_letter_code
_entity_poly.pdbx_strand_id
1 'polypeptide(L)'
;MTGADLYHWLALRRVSAGGVTKLGDRWRDHGHRVPDYITDALTALRQDDLVTLTNPHPGGMARAALTDVGTARFEQLRQLTRSISAAQSTATVCWADNITGGPFEPPKQST
;
A
#
# COMPACT_ATOMS: atom_id res chain seq x y z
N MET A 1 -8.05 -2.93 7.37
CA MET A 1 -6.75 -3.06 6.68
C MET A 1 -5.69 -3.09 7.77
N THR A 2 -4.92 -4.17 7.84
CA THR A 2 -3.85 -4.34 8.85
C THR A 2 -2.54 -3.72 8.37
N GLY A 3 -1.54 -3.59 9.25
CA GLY A 3 -0.18 -3.17 8.86
C GLY A 3 0.44 -4.11 7.81
N ALA A 4 0.18 -5.42 7.92
CA ALA A 4 0.63 -6.40 6.94
C ALA A 4 -0.02 -6.19 5.55
N ASP A 5 -1.32 -5.87 5.50
CA ASP A 5 -2.01 -5.57 4.24
C ASP A 5 -1.41 -4.34 3.54
N LEU A 6 -0.95 -3.34 4.29
CA LEU A 6 -0.28 -2.17 3.74
C LEU A 6 1.04 -2.53 3.08
N TYR A 7 1.88 -3.33 3.75
CA TYR A 7 3.16 -3.76 3.20
C TYR A 7 2.99 -4.69 2.00
N HIS A 8 2.00 -5.60 2.04
CA HIS A 8 1.64 -6.42 0.88
C HIS A 8 1.15 -5.57 -0.30
N TRP A 9 0.31 -4.56 -0.07
CA TRP A 9 -0.14 -3.66 -1.12
C TRP A 9 1.04 -2.88 -1.75
N LEU A 10 1.96 -2.35 -0.94
CA LEU A 10 3.15 -1.65 -1.43
C LEU A 10 4.07 -2.57 -2.24
N ALA A 11 4.29 -3.79 -1.76
CA ALA A 11 5.09 -4.80 -2.45
C ALA A 11 4.49 -5.17 -3.81
N LEU A 12 3.20 -5.52 -3.84
CA LEU A 12 2.47 -5.85 -5.08
C LEU A 12 2.45 -4.69 -6.07
N ARG A 13 2.29 -3.45 -5.58
CA ARG A 13 2.35 -2.25 -6.42
C ARG A 13 3.71 -2.10 -7.12
N ARG A 14 4.82 -2.37 -6.43
CA ARG A 14 6.16 -2.31 -7.02
C ARG A 14 6.38 -3.41 -8.04
N VAL A 15 5.93 -4.63 -7.75
CA VAL A 15 6.00 -5.75 -8.72
C VAL A 15 5.17 -5.45 -9.96
N SER A 16 3.96 -4.89 -9.79
CA SER A 16 3.09 -4.46 -10.90
C SER A 16 3.74 -3.38 -11.78
N ALA A 17 4.54 -2.48 -11.21
CA ALA A 17 5.31 -1.48 -11.98
C ALA A 17 6.48 -2.10 -12.78
N GLY A 18 6.80 -3.38 -12.53
CA GLY A 18 7.76 -4.15 -13.31
C GLY A 18 9.24 -3.86 -12.99
N GLY A 19 9.54 -3.12 -11.92
CA GLY A 19 10.89 -2.75 -11.50
C GLY A 19 11.57 -3.72 -10.53
N VAL A 20 10.82 -4.69 -10.00
CA VAL A 20 11.30 -5.57 -8.92
C VAL A 20 12.04 -6.77 -9.46
N THR A 21 13.24 -7.01 -8.94
CA THR A 21 14.08 -8.17 -9.25
C THR A 21 14.63 -8.81 -7.99
N LYS A 22 15.00 -10.09 -8.08
CA LYS A 22 15.70 -10.83 -7.02
C LYS A 22 17.08 -11.26 -7.53
N LEU A 23 18.12 -10.96 -6.75
CA LEU A 23 19.50 -11.36 -6.98
C LEU A 23 19.98 -12.17 -5.77
N GLY A 24 20.10 -13.49 -5.93
CA GLY A 24 20.32 -14.39 -4.79
C GLY A 24 19.21 -14.22 -3.75
N ASP A 25 19.56 -13.84 -2.53
CA ASP A 25 18.60 -13.58 -1.44
C ASP A 25 18.12 -12.12 -1.36
N ARG A 26 18.62 -11.22 -2.21
CA ARG A 26 18.33 -9.78 -2.10
C ARG A 26 17.29 -9.34 -3.12
N TRP A 27 16.26 -8.67 -2.65
CA TRP A 27 15.30 -7.97 -3.49
C TRP A 27 15.80 -6.58 -3.88
N ARG A 28 15.57 -6.22 -5.14
CA ARG A 28 15.90 -4.91 -5.70
C ARG A 28 14.71 -4.32 -6.42
N ASP A 29 14.60 -3.00 -6.39
CA ASP A 29 13.60 -2.22 -7.11
C ASP A 29 14.35 -1.19 -7.97
N HIS A 30 14.26 -1.32 -9.29
CA HIS A 30 15.04 -0.52 -10.25
C HIS A 30 16.56 -0.48 -9.93
N GLY A 31 17.10 -1.59 -9.41
CA GLY A 31 18.52 -1.72 -9.05
C GLY A 31 18.88 -1.29 -7.63
N HIS A 32 17.99 -0.58 -6.93
CA HIS A 32 18.16 -0.18 -5.54
C HIS A 32 17.74 -1.28 -4.57
N ARG A 33 18.36 -1.34 -3.39
CA ARG A 33 17.98 -2.30 -2.34
C ARG A 33 16.58 -1.97 -1.83
N VAL A 34 15.74 -3.00 -1.78
CA VAL A 34 14.41 -2.90 -1.19
C VAL A 34 14.52 -2.87 0.35
N PRO A 35 13.79 -1.99 1.06
CA PRO A 35 13.75 -1.99 2.52
C PRO A 35 13.33 -3.34 3.10
N ASP A 36 13.84 -3.70 4.29
CA ASP A 36 13.68 -5.04 4.85
C ASP A 36 12.19 -5.41 5.05
N TYR A 37 11.36 -4.48 5.53
CA TYR A 37 9.91 -4.72 5.68
C TYR A 37 9.18 -5.04 4.36
N ILE A 38 9.68 -4.55 3.21
CA ILE A 38 9.13 -4.92 1.90
C ILE A 38 9.79 -6.19 1.37
N THR A 39 11.04 -6.47 1.75
CA THR A 39 11.71 -7.74 1.45
C THR A 39 10.97 -8.90 2.11
N ASP A 40 10.58 -8.76 3.37
CA ASP A 40 9.77 -9.76 4.09
C ASP A 40 8.42 -9.95 3.41
N ALA A 41 7.73 -8.85 3.08
CA ALA A 41 6.46 -8.89 2.36
C ALA A 41 6.58 -9.58 0.99
N LEU A 42 7.61 -9.27 0.19
CA LEU A 42 7.85 -9.91 -1.11
C LEU A 42 8.17 -11.40 -0.97
N THR A 43 8.86 -11.78 0.11
CA THR A 43 9.19 -13.17 0.39
C THR A 43 7.95 -13.96 0.79
N ALA A 44 7.10 -13.41 1.66
CA ALA A 44 5.81 -14.01 2.02
C ALA A 44 4.89 -14.14 0.79
N LEU A 45 4.74 -13.07 0.00
CA LEU A 45 3.94 -13.09 -1.23
C LEU A 45 4.44 -14.11 -2.26
N ARG A 46 5.74 -14.40 -2.28
CA ARG A 46 6.30 -15.47 -3.10
C ARG A 46 5.99 -16.86 -2.53
N GLN A 47 6.06 -17.03 -1.22
CA GLN A 47 5.69 -18.30 -0.56
C GLN A 47 4.22 -18.64 -0.75
N ASP A 48 3.36 -17.61 -0.84
CA ASP A 48 1.93 -17.75 -1.08
C ASP A 48 1.56 -17.83 -2.59
N ASP A 49 2.53 -17.90 -3.50
CA ASP A 49 2.32 -17.94 -4.97
C ASP A 49 1.61 -16.70 -5.58
N LEU A 50 1.64 -15.55 -4.89
CA LEU A 50 1.14 -14.27 -5.45
C LEU A 50 2.18 -13.59 -6.36
N VAL A 51 3.46 -13.86 -6.12
CA VAL A 51 4.58 -13.32 -6.90
C VAL A 51 5.44 -14.46 -7.39
N THR A 52 5.67 -14.50 -8.70
CA THR A 52 6.61 -15.44 -9.32
C THR A 52 7.90 -14.75 -9.73
N LEU A 53 8.97 -15.53 -9.85
CA LEU A 53 10.24 -15.08 -10.39
C LEU A 53 10.43 -15.71 -11.77
N THR A 54 10.51 -14.87 -12.79
CA THR A 54 10.83 -15.29 -14.16
C THR A 54 12.32 -15.54 -14.30
N ASN A 55 12.65 -16.51 -15.17
CA ASN A 55 13.97 -17.10 -15.32
C ASN A 55 15.09 -16.03 -15.34
N PRO A 56 16.20 -16.25 -14.62
CA PRO A 56 17.19 -15.22 -14.45
C PRO A 56 17.80 -14.81 -15.78
N HIS A 57 17.92 -13.51 -16.01
CA HIS A 57 18.77 -12.99 -17.07
C HIS A 57 20.23 -13.39 -16.81
N PRO A 58 21.07 -13.42 -17.86
CA PRO A 58 22.52 -13.56 -17.69
C PRO A 58 23.00 -12.51 -16.68
N GLY A 59 23.52 -12.96 -15.53
CA GLY A 59 23.78 -12.13 -14.35
C GLY A 59 23.04 -12.55 -13.08
N GLY A 60 22.18 -13.57 -13.13
CA GLY A 60 21.53 -14.17 -11.95
C GLY A 60 20.40 -13.33 -11.35
N MET A 61 19.96 -12.27 -12.05
CA MET A 61 18.79 -11.48 -11.67
C MET A 61 17.52 -12.09 -12.25
N ALA A 62 16.63 -12.51 -11.37
CA ALA A 62 15.29 -12.95 -11.73
C ALA A 62 14.31 -11.78 -11.60
N ARG A 63 13.43 -11.59 -12.59
CA ARG A 63 12.43 -10.53 -12.55
C ARG A 63 11.18 -11.02 -11.85
N ALA A 64 10.67 -10.22 -10.92
CA ALA A 64 9.43 -10.50 -10.23
C ALA A 64 8.23 -10.13 -11.10
N ALA A 65 7.25 -11.02 -11.16
CA ALA A 65 5.99 -10.80 -11.85
C ALA A 65 4.83 -11.23 -10.94
N LEU A 66 3.68 -10.57 -11.09
CA LEU A 66 2.45 -11.00 -10.43
C LEU A 66 1.93 -12.26 -11.12
N THR A 67 1.44 -13.21 -10.34
CA THR A 67 0.61 -14.30 -10.86
C THR A 67 -0.82 -13.78 -11.06
N ASP A 68 -1.70 -14.60 -11.66
CA ASP A 68 -3.12 -14.25 -11.77
C ASP A 68 -3.76 -14.05 -10.38
N VAL A 69 -3.40 -14.91 -9.41
CA VAL A 69 -3.83 -14.81 -8.02
C VAL A 69 -3.30 -13.54 -7.36
N GLY A 70 -2.02 -13.21 -7.57
CA GLY A 70 -1.41 -11.98 -7.09
C GLY A 70 -2.05 -10.72 -7.68
N THR A 71 -2.42 -10.76 -8.95
CA THR A 71 -3.12 -9.68 -9.65
C THR A 71 -4.50 -9.46 -9.06
N ALA A 72 -5.26 -10.53 -8.82
CA ALA A 72 -6.57 -10.45 -8.18
C ALA A 72 -6.47 -9.85 -6.76
N ARG A 73 -5.49 -10.31 -5.97
CA ARG A 73 -5.23 -9.76 -4.62
C ARG A 73 -4.84 -8.28 -4.67
N PHE A 74 -4.01 -7.90 -5.63
CA PHE A 74 -3.59 -6.51 -5.80
C PHE A 74 -4.78 -5.60 -6.09
N GLU A 75 -5.69 -5.99 -6.99
CA GLU A 75 -6.89 -5.21 -7.28
C GLU A 75 -7.85 -5.13 -6.08
N GLN A 76 -8.01 -6.21 -5.31
CA GLN A 76 -8.77 -6.17 -4.05
C GLN A 76 -8.20 -5.14 -3.06
N LEU A 77 -6.89 -5.17 -2.82
CA LEU A 77 -6.23 -4.21 -1.92
C LEU A 77 -6.30 -2.78 -2.46
N ARG A 78 -6.19 -2.60 -3.78
CA ARG A 78 -6.34 -1.28 -4.42
C ARG A 78 -7.74 -0.69 -4.23
N GLN A 79 -8.78 -1.52 -4.32
CA GLN A 79 -10.16 -1.11 -4.04
C GLN A 79 -10.32 -0.69 -2.58
N LEU A 80 -9.82 -1.50 -1.64
CA LEU A 80 -9.86 -1.18 -0.20
C LEU A 80 -9.18 0.15 0.12
N THR A 81 -7.99 0.41 -0.44
CA THR A 81 -7.27 1.67 -0.24
C THR A 81 -8.05 2.88 -0.79
N ARG A 82 -8.71 2.73 -1.95
CA ARG A 82 -9.59 3.79 -2.50
C ARG A 82 -10.80 4.05 -1.61
N SER A 83 -11.47 3.00 -1.13
CA SER A 83 -12.62 3.13 -0.24
C SER A 83 -12.27 3.83 1.07
N ILE A 84 -11.10 3.53 1.65
CA ILE A 84 -10.61 4.21 2.86
C ILE A 84 -10.32 5.69 2.56
N SER A 85 -9.66 6.01 1.45
CA SER A 85 -9.39 7.40 1.06
C SER A 85 -10.69 8.19 0.83
N ALA A 86 -11.69 7.58 0.19
CA ALA A 86 -12.99 8.20 -0.02
C ALA A 86 -13.73 8.43 1.31
N ALA A 87 -13.71 7.46 2.22
CA ALA A 87 -14.31 7.58 3.55
C ALA A 87 -13.66 8.69 4.39
N GLN A 88 -12.33 8.85 4.29
CA GLN A 88 -11.61 9.95 4.95
C GLN A 88 -11.96 11.32 4.35
N SER A 89 -12.11 11.42 3.03
CA SER A 89 -12.55 12.67 2.38
C SER A 89 -13.96 13.09 2.83
N THR A 90 -14.90 12.16 2.97
CA THR A 90 -16.24 12.46 3.54
C THR A 90 -16.20 12.79 5.03
N ALA A 91 -15.35 12.11 5.80
CA ALA A 91 -15.20 12.41 7.22
C ALA A 91 -14.72 13.86 7.42
N THR A 92 -13.68 14.31 6.70
CA THR A 92 -13.15 15.69 6.81
C THR A 92 -14.20 16.76 6.48
N VAL A 93 -15.11 16.51 5.53
CA VAL A 93 -16.18 17.47 5.21
C VAL A 93 -17.21 17.55 6.35
N CYS A 94 -17.57 16.43 6.99
CA CYS A 94 -18.53 16.45 8.10
C CYS A 94 -18.05 17.23 9.35
N TRP A 95 -16.74 17.43 9.55
CA TRP A 95 -16.23 18.27 10.65
C TRP A 95 -16.22 19.77 10.30
N ALA A 96 -16.22 20.13 9.01
CA ALA A 96 -16.14 21.53 8.58
C ALA A 96 -17.50 22.24 8.64
N ASP A 97 -18.61 21.51 8.49
CA ASP A 97 -19.97 22.08 8.51
C ASP A 97 -20.55 22.32 9.92
N ASN A 98 -19.84 21.99 11.00
CA ASN A 98 -20.33 22.18 12.38
C ASN A 98 -19.67 23.36 13.14
N ILE A 99 -18.89 24.22 12.46
CA ILE A 99 -18.17 25.34 13.10
C ILE A 99 -18.76 26.72 12.71
N THR A 100 -19.91 26.77 12.01
CA THR A 100 -20.52 28.05 11.64
C THR A 100 -22.02 28.05 11.91
N GLY A 101 -22.39 28.23 13.17
CA GLY A 101 -23.81 28.28 13.53
C GLY A 101 -24.09 28.79 14.95
N GLY A 102 -23.67 30.02 15.27
CA GLY A 102 -24.26 30.75 16.40
C GLY A 102 -23.36 31.84 16.99
N PRO A 103 -23.80 33.12 17.06
CA PRO A 103 -23.07 34.15 17.79
C PRO A 103 -23.09 33.82 19.30
N PHE A 104 -21.90 33.71 19.89
CA PHE A 104 -21.72 33.55 21.33
C PHE A 104 -22.09 34.86 22.02
N GLU A 105 -23.28 34.93 22.63
CA GLU A 105 -23.66 36.04 23.51
C GLU A 105 -23.11 35.75 24.93
N PRO A 106 -22.17 36.56 25.46
CA PRO A 106 -21.62 36.32 26.79
C PRO A 106 -22.64 36.72 27.87
N PRO A 107 -22.71 35.97 28.99
CA PRO A 107 -23.65 36.26 30.08
C PRO A 107 -23.28 37.58 30.78
N LYS A 108 -24.25 38.50 30.87
CA LYS A 108 -24.13 39.72 31.67
C LYS A 108 -24.10 39.35 33.15
N GLN A 109 -22.99 39.65 33.82
CA GLN A 109 -22.92 39.57 35.28
C GLN A 109 -23.69 40.74 35.89
N SER A 110 -24.73 40.43 36.67
CA SER A 110 -25.43 41.39 37.52
C SER A 110 -24.65 41.55 38.84
N THR A 111 -24.33 42.80 39.17
CA THR A 111 -23.81 43.22 40.48
C THR A 111 -24.96 43.59 41.40
#